data_AF-A0A7X7RP16-F1
#
_entry.id   AF-A0A7X7RP16-F1
#
_cell.length_a   1.000
_cell.length_b   1.000
_cell.length_c   1.000
_cell.angle_alpha   90.00
_cell.angle_beta   90.00
_cell.angle_gamma   90.00
#
_symmetry.space_group_name_H-M   'P 1'
#
loop_
_entity.id
_entity.type
_entity.pdbx_description
1 polymer ?
#
loop_
_entity_poly.entity_id
_entity_poly.type
_entity_poly.pdbx_seq_one_letter_code
_entity_poly.pdbx_strand_id
1 'polypeptide(L)'
;MLFLEFRPITRGRLRRSRVSFWLLTLAALALYAATALDYAFPGPSAAWIAWAAGLDVREVPSHPLLMWAAGHVARLPFLTLPFRLNLMAAAAGALAVGWVFKVVWFIV
;
A
#
# COMPACT_ATOMS: atom_id res chain seq x y z
N MET A 1 -11.62 -34.06 0.87
CA MET A 1 -11.33 -33.10 -0.21
C MET A 1 -12.57 -32.26 -0.43
N LEU A 2 -12.58 -31.01 0.07
CA LEU A 2 -13.66 -30.06 -0.19
C LEU A 2 -13.51 -29.60 -1.64
N PHE A 3 -14.28 -30.21 -2.55
CA PHE A 3 -14.45 -29.68 -3.90
C PHE A 3 -15.23 -28.38 -3.77
N LEU A 4 -14.51 -27.25 -3.76
CA LEU A 4 -15.12 -25.95 -4.01
C LEU A 4 -15.70 -26.02 -5.43
N GLU A 5 -17.01 -26.16 -5.54
CA GLU A 5 -17.71 -26.07 -6.82
C GLU A 5 -17.30 -24.76 -7.49
N PHE A 6 -16.62 -24.84 -8.62
CA PHE A 6 -16.12 -23.69 -9.34
C PHE A 6 -17.31 -22.92 -9.93
N ARG A 7 -17.86 -21.97 -9.17
CA ARG A 7 -18.97 -21.13 -9.65
C ARG A 7 -18.45 -20.25 -10.79
N PRO A 8 -19.00 -20.35 -12.00
CA PRO A 8 -18.54 -19.56 -13.13
C PRO A 8 -18.69 -18.07 -12.82
N ILE A 9 -17.60 -17.33 -12.97
CA ILE A 9 -17.58 -15.90 -12.69
C ILE A 9 -18.33 -15.18 -13.82
N THR A 10 -19.54 -14.70 -13.52
CA THR A 10 -20.33 -13.93 -14.48
C THR A 10 -19.74 -12.53 -14.69
N ARG A 11 -19.92 -11.96 -15.90
CA ARG A 11 -19.50 -10.57 -16.22
C ARG A 11 -20.07 -9.55 -15.23
N GLY A 12 -21.29 -9.76 -14.74
CA GLY A 12 -21.92 -8.91 -13.72
C GLY A 12 -21.27 -8.99 -12.34
N ARG A 13 -20.80 -10.18 -11.92
CA ARG A 13 -20.04 -10.37 -10.66
C ARG A 13 -18.67 -9.70 -10.74
N LEU A 14 -17.99 -9.77 -11.89
CA LEU A 14 -16.73 -9.07 -12.14
C LEU A 14 -16.88 -7.56 -12.08
N ARG A 15 -17.89 -7.01 -12.73
CA ARG A 15 -18.13 -5.55 -12.72
C ARG A 15 -18.40 -5.06 -11.31
N ARG A 16 -19.25 -5.74 -10.54
CA ARG A 16 -19.53 -5.41 -9.13
C ARG A 16 -18.27 -5.48 -8.27
N SER A 17 -17.51 -6.57 -8.37
CA SER A 17 -16.24 -6.72 -7.65
C SER A 17 -15.24 -5.59 -7.98
N ARG A 18 -15.13 -5.20 -9.25
CA ARG A 18 -14.26 -4.10 -9.67
C ARG A 18 -14.68 -2.76 -9.07
N VAL A 19 -15.97 -2.45 -9.06
CA VAL A 19 -16.49 -1.21 -8.46
C VAL A 19 -16.25 -1.20 -6.96
N SER A 20 -16.63 -2.28 -6.25
CA SER A 20 -16.42 -2.41 -4.80
C SER A 20 -14.94 -2.33 -4.42
N PHE A 21 -14.05 -2.95 -5.21
CA PHE A 21 -12.60 -2.85 -5.03
C PHE A 21 -12.15 -1.39 -5.04
N TRP A 22 -12.53 -0.63 -6.06
CA TRP A 22 -12.10 0.77 -6.17
C TRP A 22 -12.71 1.65 -5.09
N LEU A 23 -13.98 1.43 -4.73
CA LEU A 23 -14.62 2.17 -3.64
C LEU A 23 -13.89 1.94 -2.30
N LEU A 24 -13.56 0.69 -1.97
CA LEU A 24 -12.86 0.36 -0.72
C LEU A 24 -11.42 0.87 -0.72
N THR A 25 -10.70 0.73 -1.83
CA THR A 25 -9.34 1.27 -1.97
C THR A 25 -9.36 2.79 -1.84
N LEU A 26 -10.28 3.50 -2.48
CA LEU A 26 -10.37 4.96 -2.38
C LEU A 26 -10.78 5.42 -0.98
N ALA A 27 -11.71 4.72 -0.33
CA ALA A 27 -12.10 5.01 1.06
C ALA A 27 -10.93 4.81 2.02
N ALA A 28 -10.18 3.71 1.89
CA ALA A 28 -8.99 3.44 2.70
C ALA A 28 -7.89 4.48 2.45
N LEU A 29 -7.68 4.86 1.18
CA LEU A 29 -6.72 5.89 0.81
C LEU A 29 -7.08 7.23 1.44
N ALA A 30 -8.35 7.64 1.37
CA ALA A 30 -8.83 8.87 1.97
C ALA A 30 -8.63 8.89 3.49
N LEU A 31 -8.91 7.77 4.15
CA LEU A 31 -8.70 7.62 5.59
C LEU A 31 -7.22 7.71 5.96
N TYR A 32 -6.34 6.98 5.27
CA TYR A 32 -4.90 7.04 5.54
C TYR A 32 -4.29 8.40 5.21
N ALA A 33 -4.74 9.06 4.14
CA ALA A 33 -4.31 10.41 3.78
C ALA A 33 -4.74 11.45 4.82
N ALA A 34 -5.96 11.33 5.36
CA ALA A 34 -6.45 12.20 6.44
C ALA A 34 -5.64 12.05 7.74
N THR A 35 -5.04 10.89 7.96
CA THR A 35 -4.17 10.60 9.12
C THR A 35 -2.68 10.71 8.80
N ALA A 36 -2.29 11.20 7.61
CA ALA A 36 -0.89 11.29 7.22
C ALA A 36 -0.17 12.38 8.02
N LEU A 37 0.98 12.05 8.56
CA LEU A 37 1.82 12.96 9.35
C LEU A 37 3.03 13.42 8.52
N ASP A 38 3.49 14.63 8.76
CA ASP A 38 4.62 15.25 8.06
C ASP A 38 5.97 15.06 8.76
N TYR A 39 5.98 14.40 9.92
CA TYR A 39 7.16 14.11 10.73
C TYR A 39 7.40 12.60 10.89
N ALA A 40 8.65 12.26 11.22
CA ALA A 40 9.08 10.89 11.51
C ALA A 40 8.98 10.59 13.01
N PHE A 41 8.47 9.41 13.38
CA PHE A 41 8.55 8.95 14.76
C PHE A 41 9.91 8.29 15.04
N PRO A 42 10.49 8.51 16.24
CA PRO A 42 11.74 7.84 16.61
C PRO A 42 11.57 6.31 16.58
N GLY A 43 12.65 5.62 16.20
CA GLY A 43 12.67 4.15 16.07
C GLY A 43 12.67 3.67 14.61
N PRO A 44 11.99 2.55 14.30
CA PRO A 44 12.05 1.94 12.97
C PRO A 44 11.63 2.89 11.85
N SER A 45 10.59 3.70 12.04
CA SER A 45 10.12 4.60 10.98
C SER A 45 11.19 5.60 10.51
N ALA A 46 11.96 6.17 11.44
CA ALA A 46 13.07 7.07 11.12
C ALA A 46 14.22 6.35 10.41
N ALA A 47 14.53 5.10 10.81
CA ALA A 47 15.55 4.29 10.14
C ALA A 47 15.18 4.00 8.68
N TRP A 48 13.92 3.64 8.43
CA TRP A 48 13.42 3.41 7.08
C TRP A 48 13.44 4.66 6.20
N ILE A 49 13.11 5.82 6.78
CA ILE A 49 13.21 7.11 6.08
C ILE A 49 14.67 7.43 5.76
N ALA A 50 15.60 7.16 6.68
CA ALA A 50 17.03 7.37 6.46
C ALA A 50 17.58 6.46 5.36
N TRP A 51 17.18 5.18 5.33
CA TRP A 51 17.54 4.25 4.24
C TRP A 51 16.96 4.69 2.89
N ALA A 52 15.67 5.02 2.84
CA ALA A 52 15.03 5.51 1.62
C ALA A 52 15.66 6.82 1.09
N ALA A 53 16.20 7.65 1.98
CA ALA A 53 16.95 8.86 1.64
C ALA A 53 18.41 8.61 1.22
N GLY A 54 18.93 7.39 1.40
CA GLY A 54 20.35 7.07 1.22
C GLY A 54 21.27 7.67 2.30
N LEU A 55 20.72 8.07 3.46
CA LEU A 55 21.47 8.63 4.58
C LEU A 55 22.13 7.56 5.45
N ASP A 56 21.61 6.34 5.43
CA ASP A 56 22.20 5.19 6.12
C ASP A 56 22.42 4.04 5.13
N VAL A 57 23.67 3.54 5.10
CA VAL A 57 24.19 2.54 4.16
C VAL A 57 24.33 1.17 4.83
N ARG A 58 24.03 1.06 6.13
CA ARG A 58 24.04 -0.22 6.88
C ARG A 58 22.85 -1.12 6.56
N GLU A 59 22.18 -0.84 5.45
CA GLU A 59 20.97 -1.50 5.03
C GLU A 59 21.24 -2.99 4.76
N VAL A 60 20.55 -3.86 5.51
CA VAL A 60 20.37 -5.26 5.13
C VAL A 60 19.06 -5.27 4.33
N PRO A 61 19.08 -5.53 3.01
CA PRO A 61 17.90 -5.37 2.16
C PRO A 61 16.90 -6.51 2.42
N SER A 62 16.17 -6.43 3.53
CA SER A 62 15.09 -7.36 3.85
C SER A 62 13.87 -7.15 2.96
N HIS A 63 13.72 -5.96 2.36
CA HIS A 63 12.56 -5.57 1.55
C HIS A 63 12.95 -4.81 0.27
N PRO A 64 13.61 -5.46 -0.70
CA PRO A 64 14.22 -4.80 -1.86
C PRO A 64 13.21 -4.05 -2.76
N LEU A 65 12.02 -4.61 -2.98
CA LEU A 65 10.98 -3.96 -3.80
C LEU A 65 10.41 -2.72 -3.12
N LEU A 66 10.20 -2.79 -1.80
CA LEU A 66 9.71 -1.65 -1.03
C LEU A 66 10.73 -0.53 -1.06
N MET A 67 12.01 -0.88 -0.89
CA MET A 67 13.07 0.12 -0.86
C MET A 67 13.36 0.75 -2.21
N TRP A 68 13.25 -0.04 -3.29
CA TRP A 68 13.26 0.49 -4.64
C TRP A 68 12.15 1.52 -4.86
N ALA A 69 10.92 1.21 -4.45
CA ALA A 69 9.79 2.13 -4.57
C ALA A 69 9.97 3.38 -3.68
N ALA A 70 10.42 3.21 -2.44
CA ALA A 70 10.69 4.30 -1.50
C ALA A 70 11.78 5.24 -2.03
N GLY A 71 12.84 4.71 -2.62
CA GLY A 71 13.91 5.49 -3.26
C GLY A 71 13.42 6.33 -4.44
N HIS A 72 12.46 5.84 -5.24
CA HIS A 72 11.83 6.65 -6.29
C HIS A 72 10.98 7.76 -5.71
N VAL A 73 10.15 7.46 -4.71
CA VAL A 73 9.30 8.44 -4.04
C VAL A 73 10.14 9.52 -3.35
N ALA A 74 11.26 9.15 -2.74
CA ALA A 74 12.20 10.06 -2.08
C ALA A 74 12.87 11.07 -3.03
N ARG A 75 12.87 10.82 -4.35
CA ARG A 75 13.42 11.75 -5.36
C ARG A 75 12.43 12.79 -5.86
N LEU A 76 11.13 12.63 -5.56
CA LEU A 76 10.09 13.52 -6.08
C LEU A 76 10.15 14.90 -5.42
N PRO A 77 10.24 16.02 -6.14
CA PRO A 77 10.50 17.35 -5.55
C PRO A 77 9.22 18.03 -5.02
N PHE A 78 8.38 17.31 -4.30
CA PHE A 78 7.17 17.85 -3.69
C PHE A 78 7.02 17.36 -2.25
N LEU A 79 6.51 18.21 -1.35
CA LEU A 79 6.26 17.86 0.06
C LEU A 79 7.54 17.46 0.84
N THR A 80 7.43 17.34 2.16
CA THR A 80 8.54 16.86 2.98
C THR A 80 8.80 15.38 2.71
N LEU A 81 10.05 14.91 2.91
CA LEU A 81 10.39 13.50 2.73
C LEU A 81 9.52 12.55 3.57
N PRO A 82 9.30 12.79 4.89
CA PRO A 82 8.45 11.92 5.70
C PRO A 82 7.02 11.86 5.16
N PHE A 83 6.48 13.01 4.72
CA PHE A 83 5.13 13.06 4.17
C PHE A 83 5.00 12.27 2.86
N ARG A 84 5.97 12.38 1.95
CA ARG A 84 6.00 11.59 0.70
C ARG A 84 6.00 10.08 0.97
N LEU A 85 6.82 9.63 1.90
CA LEU A 85 6.92 8.21 2.27
C LEU A 85 5.67 7.73 3.01
N ASN A 86 5.04 8.57 3.83
CA ASN A 86 3.74 8.28 4.44
C ASN A 86 2.63 8.15 3.39
N LEU A 87 2.60 9.02 2.37
CA LEU A 87 1.64 8.91 1.26
C LEU A 87 1.86 7.63 0.44
N MET A 88 3.11 7.23 0.21
CA MET A 88 3.42 5.94 -0.41
C MET A 88 2.89 4.78 0.43
N ALA A 89 3.12 4.80 1.75
CA ALA A 89 2.62 3.79 2.66
C ALA A 89 1.07 3.75 2.67
N ALA A 90 0.42 4.91 2.64
CA ALA A 90 -1.03 5.04 2.53
C ALA A 90 -1.55 4.41 1.22
N ALA A 91 -0.91 4.67 0.08
CA ALA A 91 -1.26 4.08 -1.20
C ALA A 91 -1.10 2.55 -1.21
N ALA A 92 0.02 2.05 -0.67
CA ALA A 92 0.26 0.62 -0.54
C ALA A 92 -0.78 -0.07 0.37
N GLY A 93 -1.08 0.53 1.53
CA GLY A 93 -2.10 0.05 2.46
C GLY A 93 -3.51 0.04 1.84
N ALA A 94 -3.88 1.10 1.12
CA ALA A 94 -5.17 1.19 0.44
C ALA A 94 -5.35 0.12 -0.66
N LEU A 95 -4.29 -0.15 -1.42
CA LEU A 95 -4.28 -1.24 -2.41
C LEU A 95 -4.38 -2.61 -1.74
N ALA A 96 -3.68 -2.81 -0.62
CA ALA A 96 -3.75 -4.05 0.16
C ALA A 96 -5.19 -4.33 0.63
N VAL A 97 -5.90 -3.32 1.15
CA VAL A 97 -7.32 -3.44 1.54
C VAL A 97 -8.19 -3.89 0.38
N GLY A 98 -8.02 -3.28 -0.80
CA GLY A 98 -8.77 -3.67 -2.00
C GLY A 98 -8.48 -5.12 -2.42
N TRP A 99 -7.22 -5.54 -2.38
CA TRP A 99 -6.83 -6.90 -2.72
C TRP A 99 -7.36 -7.93 -1.73
N VAL A 100 -7.31 -7.64 -0.43
CA VAL A 100 -7.92 -8.48 0.62
C VAL A 100 -9.41 -8.65 0.35
N PHE A 101 -10.13 -7.57 0.03
CA PHE A 101 -11.54 -7.64 -0.36
C PHE A 101 -11.75 -8.58 -1.56
N LYS A 102 -10.93 -8.48 -2.62
CA LYS A 102 -11.06 -9.35 -3.79
C LYS A 102 -10.83 -10.82 -3.44
N VAL A 103 -9.79 -11.11 -2.67
CA VAL A 103 -9.48 -12.48 -2.22
C VAL A 103 -10.68 -13.05 -1.47
N VAL A 104 -11.22 -12.32 -0.49
CA VAL A 104 -12.40 -12.74 0.26
C VAL A 104 -13.62 -12.90 -0.66
N TRP A 105 -13.89 -11.96 -1.56
CA TRP A 105 -15.05 -11.97 -2.46
C TRP A 105 -15.09 -13.15 -3.44
N PHE A 106 -13.93 -13.68 -3.82
CA PHE A 106 -13.83 -14.81 -4.75
C PHE A 106 -13.63 -16.15 -4.07
N ILE A 107 -13.14 -16.18 -2.83
CA ILE A 107 -13.04 -17.39 -2.01
C ILE A 107 -14.39 -17.73 -1.35
N VAL A 108 -15.11 -16.71 -0.87
CA VAL A 108 -16.44 -16.82 -0.25
C VAL A 108 -17.54 -16.71 -1.32
#